data_AF-A0A2P5Y4Z4-F1
#
_entry.id   AF-A0A2P5Y4Z4-F1
#
_cell.length_a   1.000
_cell.length_b   1.000
_cell.length_c   1.000
_cell.angle_alpha   90.00
_cell.angle_beta   90.00
_cell.angle_gamma   90.00
#
_symmetry.space_group_name_H-M   'P 1'
#
loop_
_entity.id
_entity.type
_entity.pdbx_description
1 polymer ?
#
loop_
_entity_poly.entity_id
_entity_poly.type
_entity_poly.pdbx_seq_one_letter_code
_entity_poly.pdbx_strand_id
1 'polypeptide(L)'
;MNGLKVLDLSYTNITNLPDSISNLGNLNSLVLRCCYKLRHLPSLAGLKALKKLDLYNTTIDKVPPQMETLENLTYLALQAEGLKELPTGTLPMFSRLQYLATMLQLKGEEVGKLSKLEFLSCIFLDMEEFKKYNSTTGTKWAQSYICSVGSSLSRNGSLFGVEGMFEKPEEHNTLYFVNCDLEEADFAMLPTDLDYFHVEKCDDLKCLSDGTSLFHEVTVCHIWECQGIECVIDLSSSPSYSFKNIERLVLGKLCNLIELVRVGPTVESPCPVIFSRLTMISLEKCSRMKKLFSVEMLQGLQNLEDLRVEGCHEMEKIIDDNGTRKRFRHYITCSPKTKGTVLIQLTKSGNYLW
;
A
#
# COMPACT_ATOMS: atom_id res chain seq x y z
N MET A 1 -43.50 -7.70 6.42
CA MET A 1 -42.36 -8.07 7.29
C MET A 1 -41.79 -6.80 7.92
N ASN A 2 -42.52 -6.16 8.84
CA ASN A 2 -42.15 -4.80 9.30
C ASN A 2 -41.09 -4.79 10.42
N GLY A 3 -40.62 -5.96 10.87
CA GLY A 3 -39.61 -6.06 11.92
C GLY A 3 -38.21 -6.46 11.42
N LEU A 4 -38.04 -6.73 10.12
CA LEU A 4 -36.76 -7.22 9.61
C LEU A 4 -35.71 -6.11 9.65
N LYS A 5 -34.63 -6.32 10.42
CA LYS A 5 -33.53 -5.35 10.58
C LYS A 5 -32.28 -5.72 9.80
N VAL A 6 -32.06 -7.01 9.54
CA VAL A 6 -30.88 -7.50 8.83
C VAL A 6 -31.37 -8.49 7.78
N LEU A 7 -30.93 -8.27 6.54
CA LEU A 7 -31.11 -9.21 5.45
C LEU A 7 -29.72 -9.52 4.90
N ASP A 8 -29.26 -10.73 5.17
CA ASP A 8 -28.00 -11.25 4.66
C ASP A 8 -28.32 -12.36 3.65
N LEU A 9 -27.90 -12.14 2.40
CA LEU A 9 -28.02 -13.09 1.30
C LEU A 9 -26.64 -13.42 0.72
N SER A 10 -25.58 -13.22 1.51
CA SER A 10 -24.21 -13.47 1.07
C SER A 10 -24.01 -14.91 0.58
N TYR A 11 -23.12 -15.10 -0.37
CA TYR A 11 -22.77 -16.40 -0.96
C TYR A 11 -23.97 -17.14 -1.57
N THR A 12 -24.97 -16.41 -2.06
CA THR A 12 -26.10 -17.00 -2.77
C THR A 12 -26.00 -16.78 -4.28
N ASN A 13 -26.75 -17.58 -5.04
CA ASN A 13 -26.84 -17.49 -6.50
C ASN A 13 -27.95 -16.54 -6.96
N ILE A 14 -28.36 -15.57 -6.13
CA ILE A 14 -29.40 -14.62 -6.51
C ILE A 14 -28.98 -13.82 -7.73
N THR A 15 -29.92 -13.64 -8.66
CA THR A 15 -29.70 -12.86 -9.88
C THR A 15 -30.26 -11.45 -9.76
N ASN A 16 -31.30 -11.26 -8.95
CA ASN A 16 -31.98 -10.00 -8.70
C ASN A 16 -32.59 -9.96 -7.30
N LEU A 17 -32.82 -8.76 -6.76
CA LEU A 17 -33.74 -8.54 -5.65
C LEU A 17 -35.08 -7.99 -6.20
N PRO A 18 -36.22 -8.35 -5.61
CA PRO A 18 -37.51 -7.78 -6.01
C PRO A 18 -37.63 -6.31 -5.58
N ASP A 19 -38.36 -5.49 -6.33
CA ASP A 19 -38.60 -4.06 -6.00
C ASP A 19 -39.24 -3.87 -4.62
N SER A 20 -39.97 -4.89 -4.15
CA SER A 20 -40.57 -4.92 -2.81
C SER A 20 -39.55 -4.89 -1.67
N ILE A 21 -38.24 -5.06 -1.94
CA ILE A 21 -37.19 -4.82 -0.95
C ILE A 21 -37.27 -3.42 -0.36
N SER A 22 -37.63 -2.42 -1.18
CA SER A 22 -37.79 -1.02 -0.76
C SER A 22 -38.88 -0.82 0.32
N ASN A 23 -39.80 -1.78 0.48
CA ASN A 23 -40.83 -1.73 1.53
C ASN A 23 -40.29 -2.09 2.93
N LEU A 24 -39.04 -2.54 3.04
CA LEU A 24 -38.41 -2.89 4.31
C LEU A 24 -37.85 -1.64 5.01
N GLY A 25 -38.71 -0.66 5.33
CA GLY A 25 -38.30 0.63 5.90
C GLY A 25 -37.52 0.55 7.22
N ASN A 26 -37.60 -0.57 7.95
CA ASN A 26 -36.86 -0.84 9.20
C ASN A 26 -35.57 -1.64 9.01
N LEU A 27 -35.18 -1.92 7.76
CA LEU A 27 -33.96 -2.65 7.45
C LEU A 27 -32.74 -1.77 7.74
N ASN A 28 -31.90 -2.23 8.66
CA ASN A 28 -30.66 -1.54 9.04
C ASN A 28 -29.46 -2.05 8.24
N SER A 29 -29.47 -3.31 7.81
CA SER A 29 -28.33 -3.93 7.12
C SER A 29 -28.80 -4.79 5.96
N LEU A 30 -28.27 -4.51 4.78
CA LEU A 30 -28.41 -5.32 3.57
C LEU A 30 -27.03 -5.82 3.16
N VAL A 31 -26.82 -7.13 3.27
CA VAL A 31 -25.52 -7.78 3.02
C VAL A 31 -25.67 -8.76 1.86
N LEU A 32 -24.90 -8.52 0.79
CA LEU A 32 -25.00 -9.24 -0.49
C LEU A 32 -23.62 -9.73 -0.96
N ARG A 33 -22.72 -10.04 -0.01
CA ARG A 33 -21.32 -10.37 -0.32
C ARG A 33 -21.24 -11.62 -1.19
N CYS A 34 -20.31 -11.64 -2.13
CA CYS A 34 -20.05 -12.83 -2.96
C CYS A 34 -21.29 -13.34 -3.73
N CYS A 35 -22.21 -12.43 -4.09
CA CYS A 35 -23.35 -12.72 -4.97
C CYS A 35 -22.97 -12.51 -6.43
N TYR A 36 -22.16 -13.42 -6.98
CA TYR A 36 -21.54 -13.31 -8.31
C TYR A 36 -22.50 -13.25 -9.50
N LYS A 37 -23.79 -13.54 -9.30
CA LYS A 37 -24.82 -13.49 -10.35
C LYS A 37 -25.70 -12.24 -10.27
N LEU A 38 -25.55 -11.44 -9.21
CA LEU A 38 -26.30 -10.21 -9.01
C LEU A 38 -25.70 -9.09 -9.84
N ARG A 39 -26.42 -8.63 -10.86
CA ARG A 39 -25.95 -7.59 -11.80
C ARG A 39 -26.54 -6.22 -11.53
N HIS A 40 -27.74 -6.17 -10.96
CA HIS A 40 -28.45 -4.93 -10.69
C HIS A 40 -29.16 -5.00 -9.34
N LEU A 41 -29.34 -3.84 -8.73
CA LEU A 41 -30.19 -3.67 -7.57
C LEU A 41 -31.41 -2.83 -7.98
N PRO A 42 -32.61 -3.15 -7.44
CA PRO A 42 -33.75 -2.24 -7.52
C PRO A 42 -33.47 -0.94 -6.74
N SER A 43 -34.36 0.04 -6.84
CA SER A 43 -34.25 1.25 -6.01
C SER A 43 -34.26 0.90 -4.53
N LEU A 44 -33.34 1.50 -3.78
CA LEU A 44 -33.23 1.32 -2.33
C LEU A 44 -33.85 2.50 -1.55
N ALA A 45 -34.50 3.44 -2.23
CA ALA A 45 -34.94 4.71 -1.64
C ALA A 45 -35.87 4.57 -0.42
N GLY A 46 -36.64 3.47 -0.35
CA GLY A 46 -37.55 3.17 0.77
C GLY A 46 -36.84 2.64 2.03
N LEU A 47 -35.57 2.25 1.94
CA LEU A 47 -34.77 1.72 3.06
C LEU A 47 -34.24 2.85 3.97
N LYS A 48 -35.13 3.67 4.54
CA LYS A 48 -34.76 4.87 5.31
C LYS A 48 -33.95 4.60 6.58
N ALA A 49 -34.05 3.39 7.16
CA ALA A 49 -33.26 2.98 8.31
C ALA A 49 -31.90 2.35 7.95
N LEU A 50 -31.56 2.21 6.66
CA LEU A 50 -30.37 1.49 6.24
C LEU A 50 -29.10 2.18 6.71
N LYS A 51 -28.28 1.43 7.44
CA LYS A 51 -26.97 1.85 7.96
C LYS A 51 -25.83 1.13 7.25
N LYS A 52 -26.05 -0.13 6.86
CA LYS A 52 -25.04 -0.97 6.22
C LYS A 52 -25.52 -1.49 4.87
N LEU A 53 -24.75 -1.18 3.84
CA LEU A 53 -24.86 -1.78 2.51
C LEU A 53 -23.52 -2.42 2.15
N ASP A 54 -23.53 -3.74 1.94
CA ASP A 54 -22.33 -4.50 1.61
C ASP A 54 -22.51 -5.27 0.29
N LEU A 55 -21.82 -4.81 -0.75
CA LEU A 55 -21.82 -5.35 -2.11
C LEU A 55 -20.47 -5.97 -2.48
N TYR A 56 -19.63 -6.28 -1.49
CA TYR A 56 -18.30 -6.85 -1.71
C TYR A 56 -18.36 -8.10 -2.60
N ASN A 57 -17.51 -8.14 -3.62
CA ASN A 57 -17.35 -9.25 -4.54
C ASN A 57 -18.67 -9.65 -5.24
N THR A 58 -19.40 -8.64 -5.74
CA THR A 58 -20.57 -8.82 -6.59
C THR A 58 -20.26 -8.38 -8.03
N THR A 59 -21.16 -8.66 -8.97
CA THR A 59 -21.04 -8.25 -10.38
C THR A 59 -21.93 -7.05 -10.73
N ILE A 60 -22.31 -6.25 -9.73
CA ILE A 60 -23.18 -5.08 -9.93
C ILE A 60 -22.47 -4.08 -10.84
N ASP A 61 -23.14 -3.62 -11.89
CA ASP A 61 -22.54 -2.74 -12.91
C ASP A 61 -22.92 -1.25 -12.80
N LYS A 62 -23.93 -0.95 -11.99
CA LYS A 62 -24.44 0.40 -11.76
C LYS A 62 -24.81 0.60 -10.30
N VAL A 63 -24.60 1.81 -9.81
CA VAL A 63 -25.10 2.27 -8.52
C VAL A 63 -26.63 2.15 -8.50
N PRO A 64 -27.25 1.65 -7.41
CA PRO A 64 -28.70 1.57 -7.32
C PRO A 64 -29.34 2.96 -7.51
N PRO A 65 -30.50 3.07 -8.17
CA PRO A 65 -31.21 4.33 -8.28
C PRO A 65 -31.51 4.94 -6.92
N GLN A 66 -31.37 6.27 -6.81
CA GLN A 66 -31.73 7.05 -5.62
C GLN A 66 -30.92 6.68 -4.36
N MET A 67 -29.71 6.16 -4.54
CA MET A 67 -28.82 5.79 -3.45
C MET A 67 -28.45 6.99 -2.56
N GLU A 68 -28.43 8.20 -3.13
CA GLU A 68 -28.22 9.46 -2.41
C GLU A 68 -29.27 9.72 -1.31
N THR A 69 -30.42 9.04 -1.35
CA THR A 69 -31.49 9.18 -0.35
C THR A 69 -31.25 8.35 0.92
N LEU A 70 -30.17 7.57 0.98
CA LEU A 70 -29.78 6.71 2.10
C LEU A 70 -28.98 7.50 3.15
N GLU A 71 -29.62 8.51 3.77
CA GLU A 71 -28.97 9.47 4.68
C GLU A 71 -28.40 8.85 5.97
N ASN A 72 -28.85 7.65 6.35
CA ASN A 72 -28.42 6.95 7.57
C ASN A 72 -27.26 5.99 7.35
N LEU A 73 -26.73 5.91 6.12
CA LEU A 73 -25.65 5.00 5.79
C LEU A 73 -24.37 5.35 6.55
N THR A 74 -23.86 4.38 7.31
CA THR A 74 -22.59 4.47 8.04
C THR A 74 -21.55 3.50 7.50
N TYR A 75 -21.97 2.44 6.81
CA TYR A 75 -21.09 1.44 6.20
C TYR A 75 -21.48 1.21 4.74
N LEU A 76 -20.50 1.39 3.86
CA LEU A 76 -20.64 1.19 2.43
C LEU A 76 -19.44 0.42 1.86
N ALA A 77 -19.67 -0.80 1.42
CA ALA A 77 -18.70 -1.60 0.67
C ALA A 77 -19.19 -1.80 -0.77
N LEU A 78 -18.42 -1.28 -1.73
CA LEU A 78 -18.72 -1.21 -3.17
C LEU A 78 -17.64 -1.87 -4.03
N GLN A 79 -16.91 -2.86 -3.51
CA GLN A 79 -15.98 -3.67 -4.29
C GLN A 79 -16.73 -4.66 -5.21
N ALA A 80 -17.52 -4.12 -6.13
CA ALA A 80 -18.23 -4.87 -7.17
C ALA A 80 -17.42 -4.83 -8.47
N GLU A 81 -17.16 -5.99 -9.08
CA GLU A 81 -16.31 -6.12 -10.27
C GLU A 81 -16.90 -5.41 -11.50
N GLY A 82 -18.23 -5.34 -11.58
CA GLY A 82 -18.93 -4.71 -12.70
C GLY A 82 -18.98 -3.19 -12.63
N LEU A 83 -18.82 -2.61 -11.44
CA LEU A 83 -19.08 -1.20 -11.17
C LEU A 83 -17.87 -0.40 -11.64
N LYS A 84 -18.11 0.60 -12.49
CA LYS A 84 -17.03 1.37 -13.14
C LYS A 84 -16.76 2.72 -12.49
N GLU A 85 -17.80 3.37 -12.01
CA GLU A 85 -17.72 4.71 -11.43
C GLU A 85 -18.88 4.96 -10.47
N LEU A 86 -18.68 5.90 -9.55
CA LEU A 86 -19.76 6.55 -8.82
C LEU A 86 -20.14 7.85 -9.55
N PRO A 87 -21.44 8.19 -9.66
CA PRO A 87 -21.84 9.49 -10.17
C PRO A 87 -21.20 10.60 -9.33
N THR A 88 -20.66 11.63 -10.00
CA THR A 88 -20.08 12.81 -9.32
C THR A 88 -21.11 13.43 -8.37
N GLY A 89 -20.67 13.77 -7.15
CA GLY A 89 -21.51 14.34 -6.11
C GLY A 89 -22.29 13.31 -5.26
N THR A 90 -22.11 12.01 -5.51
CA THR A 90 -22.78 10.95 -4.72
C THR A 90 -22.18 10.82 -3.33
N LEU A 91 -20.84 10.80 -3.21
CA LEU A 91 -20.17 10.54 -1.94
C LEU A 91 -20.48 11.60 -0.86
N PRO A 92 -20.46 12.92 -1.15
CA PRO A 92 -20.73 13.94 -0.14
C PRO A 92 -22.13 13.84 0.50
N MET A 93 -23.07 13.14 -0.14
CA MET A 93 -24.41 12.91 0.41
C MET A 93 -24.39 11.97 1.62
N PHE A 94 -23.39 11.09 1.73
CA PHE A 94 -23.23 10.17 2.85
C PHE A 94 -22.49 10.82 4.02
N SER A 95 -23.04 11.91 4.57
CA SER A 95 -22.44 12.69 5.67
C SER A 95 -22.21 11.91 6.98
N ARG A 96 -22.81 10.73 7.11
CA ARG A 96 -22.69 9.83 8.27
C ARG A 96 -21.76 8.65 8.03
N LEU A 97 -21.14 8.57 6.85
CA LEU A 97 -20.32 7.43 6.47
C LEU A 97 -19.08 7.34 7.36
N GLN A 98 -18.91 6.17 7.97
CA GLN A 98 -17.79 5.82 8.83
C GLN A 98 -16.88 4.81 8.14
N TYR A 99 -17.45 3.93 7.31
CA TYR A 99 -16.71 2.92 6.57
C TYR A 99 -17.01 3.05 5.08
N LEU A 100 -15.98 3.32 4.29
CA LEU A 100 -16.04 3.30 2.83
C LEU A 100 -14.96 2.35 2.31
N ALA A 101 -15.38 1.34 1.55
CA ALA A 101 -14.45 0.47 0.86
C ALA A 101 -14.90 0.27 -0.59
N THR A 102 -14.03 0.55 -1.55
CA THR A 102 -14.36 0.50 -2.98
C THR A 102 -13.10 0.28 -3.82
N MET A 103 -13.26 -0.34 -4.99
CA MET A 103 -12.21 -0.46 -6.01
C MET A 103 -12.34 0.62 -7.09
N LEU A 104 -13.20 1.62 -6.85
CA LEU A 104 -13.46 2.69 -7.80
C LEU A 104 -12.48 3.84 -7.63
N GLN A 105 -12.25 4.54 -8.74
CA GLN A 105 -11.54 5.81 -8.74
C GLN A 105 -12.45 6.90 -8.16
N LEU A 106 -12.00 7.53 -7.08
CA LEU A 106 -12.73 8.57 -6.38
C LEU A 106 -12.07 9.93 -6.57
N LYS A 107 -12.90 10.98 -6.57
CA LYS A 107 -12.44 12.37 -6.52
C LYS A 107 -12.03 12.73 -5.10
N GLY A 108 -10.83 13.28 -4.95
CA GLY A 108 -10.27 13.58 -3.63
C GLY A 108 -11.10 14.57 -2.83
N GLU A 109 -11.64 15.60 -3.48
CA GLU A 109 -12.50 16.59 -2.85
C GLU A 109 -13.82 16.01 -2.32
N GLU A 110 -14.32 14.92 -2.92
CA GLU A 110 -15.56 14.28 -2.48
C GLU A 110 -15.31 13.41 -1.27
N VAL A 111 -14.23 12.60 -1.30
CA VAL A 111 -13.80 11.79 -0.16
C VAL A 111 -13.46 12.69 1.03
N GLY A 112 -12.79 13.81 0.80
CA GLY A 112 -12.41 14.76 1.85
C GLY A 112 -13.59 15.40 2.59
N LYS A 113 -14.79 15.42 1.99
CA LYS A 113 -16.04 15.90 2.63
C LYS A 113 -16.63 14.88 3.63
N LEU A 114 -16.16 13.63 3.63
CA LEU A 114 -16.60 12.57 4.54
C LEU A 114 -15.97 12.72 5.93
N SER A 115 -16.44 13.71 6.68
CA SER A 115 -15.86 14.12 7.98
C SER A 115 -15.92 13.07 9.12
N LYS A 116 -16.70 11.99 8.95
CA LYS A 116 -16.88 10.94 9.97
C LYS A 116 -16.18 9.62 9.61
N LEU A 117 -15.36 9.63 8.56
CA LEU A 117 -14.74 8.42 8.05
C LEU A 117 -13.70 7.87 9.04
N GLU A 118 -13.92 6.64 9.47
CA GLU A 118 -13.06 5.86 10.36
C GLU A 118 -12.22 4.86 9.56
N PHE A 119 -12.77 4.34 8.45
CA PHE A 119 -12.09 3.44 7.53
C PHE A 119 -12.25 3.89 6.08
N LEU A 120 -11.13 3.98 5.34
CA LEU A 120 -11.09 4.31 3.91
C LEU A 120 -10.33 3.26 3.11
N SER A 121 -10.99 2.63 2.14
CA SER A 121 -10.30 1.92 1.07
C SER A 121 -10.81 2.38 -0.29
N CYS A 122 -9.91 2.94 -1.11
CA CYS A 122 -10.26 3.48 -2.41
C CYS A 122 -9.07 3.61 -3.35
N ILE A 123 -9.35 4.02 -4.59
CA ILE A 123 -8.33 4.37 -5.58
C ILE A 123 -8.48 5.86 -5.90
N PHE A 124 -7.38 6.61 -5.90
CA PHE A 124 -7.28 7.94 -6.48
C PHE A 124 -6.68 7.80 -7.88
N LEU A 125 -7.27 8.48 -8.87
CA LEU A 125 -6.84 8.38 -10.26
C LEU A 125 -5.37 8.76 -10.45
N ASP A 126 -4.93 9.82 -9.76
CA ASP A 126 -3.62 10.43 -9.88
C ASP A 126 -3.24 11.20 -8.60
N MET A 127 -2.03 11.78 -8.61
CA MET A 127 -1.53 12.60 -7.51
C MET A 127 -2.31 13.90 -7.32
N GLU A 128 -3.00 14.43 -8.34
CA GLU A 128 -3.81 15.66 -8.18
C GLU A 128 -5.04 15.39 -7.32
N GLU A 129 -5.76 14.30 -7.58
CA GLU A 129 -6.90 13.89 -6.77
C GLU A 129 -6.47 13.55 -5.34
N PHE A 130 -5.34 12.87 -5.20
CA PHE A 130 -4.77 12.60 -3.87
C PHE A 130 -4.45 13.89 -3.09
N LYS A 131 -3.83 14.89 -3.75
CA LYS A 131 -3.55 16.22 -3.17
C LYS A 131 -4.84 16.97 -2.79
N LYS A 132 -5.90 16.86 -3.60
CA LYS A 132 -7.22 17.43 -3.29
C LYS A 132 -7.85 16.80 -2.05
N TYR A 133 -7.68 15.49 -1.85
CA TYR A 133 -8.12 14.82 -0.62
C TYR A 133 -7.42 15.40 0.61
N ASN A 134 -6.08 15.42 0.60
CA ASN A 134 -5.28 15.90 1.73
C ASN A 134 -5.55 17.36 2.09
N SER A 135 -5.72 18.22 1.08
CA SER A 135 -6.04 19.63 1.29
C SER A 135 -7.44 19.83 1.87
N THR A 136 -8.41 19.00 1.50
CA THR A 136 -9.78 19.07 2.03
C THR A 136 -9.87 18.59 3.49
N THR A 137 -9.13 17.53 3.84
CA THR A 137 -9.13 16.99 5.22
C THR A 137 -8.21 17.75 6.16
N GLY A 138 -7.34 18.61 5.63
CA GLY A 138 -6.28 19.26 6.41
C GLY A 138 -5.32 18.23 7.00
N THR A 139 -4.94 17.21 6.21
CA THR A 139 -4.06 16.09 6.60
C THR A 139 -4.61 15.21 7.73
N LYS A 140 -5.92 15.25 7.99
CA LYS A 140 -6.58 14.33 8.91
C LYS A 140 -7.02 13.08 8.16
N TRP A 141 -6.34 11.99 8.44
CA TRP A 141 -6.63 10.69 7.85
C TRP A 141 -7.67 9.91 8.67
N ALA A 142 -8.32 8.97 8.00
CA ALA A 142 -9.13 7.96 8.67
C ALA A 142 -8.26 7.14 9.64
N GLN A 143 -8.86 6.55 10.67
CA GLN A 143 -8.13 5.73 11.64
C GLN A 143 -7.45 4.53 10.97
N SER A 144 -8.08 3.98 9.94
CA SER A 144 -7.49 2.92 9.11
C SER A 144 -7.73 3.22 7.64
N TYR A 145 -6.71 2.97 6.81
CA TYR A 145 -6.82 3.21 5.38
C TYR A 145 -5.99 2.25 4.51
N ILE A 146 -6.53 1.96 3.33
CA ILE A 146 -5.86 1.24 2.24
C ILE A 146 -6.17 1.96 0.93
N CYS A 147 -5.26 2.85 0.52
CA CYS A 147 -5.47 3.66 -0.68
C CYS A 147 -4.43 3.33 -1.76
N SER A 148 -4.88 3.35 -3.01
CA SER A 148 -4.00 3.36 -4.18
C SER A 148 -4.06 4.72 -4.86
N VAL A 149 -2.95 5.21 -5.38
CA VAL A 149 -2.85 6.43 -6.18
C VAL A 149 -2.23 6.09 -7.53
N GLY A 150 -2.80 6.64 -8.60
CA GLY A 150 -2.35 6.39 -9.97
C GLY A 150 -3.16 5.32 -10.69
N SER A 151 -2.70 4.93 -11.87
CA SER A 151 -3.40 3.95 -12.68
C SER A 151 -3.27 2.56 -12.07
N SER A 152 -4.30 2.12 -11.35
CA SER A 152 -4.48 0.72 -11.00
C SER A 152 -4.64 -0.10 -12.28
N LEU A 153 -3.57 -0.82 -12.63
CA LEU A 153 -3.43 -2.04 -13.43
C LEU A 153 -4.46 -2.31 -14.56
N SER A 154 -3.91 -2.65 -15.74
CA SER A 154 -4.63 -3.28 -16.83
C SER A 154 -5.49 -4.46 -16.36
N ARG A 155 -6.76 -4.49 -16.79
CA ARG A 155 -7.80 -5.52 -16.55
C ARG A 155 -7.40 -6.99 -16.80
N ASN A 156 -6.18 -7.29 -17.25
CA ASN A 156 -5.71 -8.63 -17.58
C ASN A 156 -4.45 -8.99 -16.79
N GLY A 157 -4.64 -9.68 -15.66
CA GLY A 157 -3.70 -10.69 -15.17
C GLY A 157 -2.58 -10.21 -14.22
N SER A 158 -2.73 -10.62 -12.96
CA SER A 158 -1.79 -10.53 -11.83
C SER A 158 -1.80 -9.20 -11.06
N LEU A 159 -2.52 -9.21 -9.94
CA LEU A 159 -2.43 -8.23 -8.87
C LEU A 159 -1.20 -8.57 -8.02
N PHE A 160 0.02 -8.43 -8.55
CA PHE A 160 1.19 -8.49 -7.67
C PHE A 160 1.08 -7.34 -6.64
N GLY A 161 0.75 -7.68 -5.39
CA GLY A 161 0.66 -6.75 -4.25
C GLY A 161 -0.75 -6.26 -3.88
N VAL A 162 -1.75 -6.41 -4.76
CA VAL A 162 -3.11 -5.86 -4.55
C VAL A 162 -4.17 -6.96 -4.32
N GLU A 163 -3.86 -8.20 -4.70
CA GLU A 163 -4.75 -9.38 -4.55
C GLU A 163 -5.13 -9.63 -3.08
N GLY A 164 -4.27 -9.22 -2.13
CA GLY A 164 -4.49 -9.30 -0.69
C GLY A 164 -5.08 -8.04 -0.02
N MET A 165 -5.28 -6.92 -0.74
CA MET A 165 -5.77 -5.65 -0.18
C MET A 165 -7.08 -5.78 0.61
N PHE A 166 -7.91 -6.77 0.26
CA PHE A 166 -9.28 -6.88 0.75
C PHE A 166 -9.54 -8.13 1.59
N GLU A 167 -8.53 -8.98 1.80
CA GLU A 167 -8.70 -10.15 2.67
C GLU A 167 -8.64 -9.77 4.16
N LYS A 168 -7.92 -8.69 4.51
CA LYS A 168 -7.81 -8.17 5.88
C LYS A 168 -7.59 -6.63 5.92
N PRO A 169 -8.63 -5.84 5.63
CA PRO A 169 -8.48 -4.40 5.45
C PRO A 169 -8.08 -3.61 6.72
N GLU A 170 -8.21 -4.19 7.92
CA GLU A 170 -8.11 -3.44 9.18
C GLU A 170 -6.77 -3.61 9.91
N GLU A 171 -5.81 -4.39 9.38
CA GLU A 171 -4.58 -4.70 10.12
C GLU A 171 -3.49 -3.61 10.00
N HIS A 172 -3.35 -2.96 8.83
CA HIS A 172 -2.23 -2.05 8.56
C HIS A 172 -2.60 -0.87 7.65
N ASN A 173 -2.20 0.33 8.04
CA ASN A 173 -2.32 1.54 7.23
C ASN A 173 -1.42 1.45 6.01
N THR A 174 -2.03 1.54 4.82
CA THR A 174 -1.37 1.15 3.59
C THR A 174 -1.58 2.18 2.47
N LEU A 175 -0.48 2.53 1.78
CA LEU A 175 -0.50 3.35 0.58
C LEU A 175 0.26 2.67 -0.57
N TYR A 176 -0.40 2.61 -1.71
CA TYR A 176 0.16 2.15 -2.97
C TYR A 176 0.23 3.32 -3.95
N PHE A 177 1.40 3.56 -4.50
CA PHE A 177 1.62 4.50 -5.59
C PHE A 177 1.99 3.67 -6.82
N VAL A 178 1.17 3.74 -7.87
CA VAL A 178 1.34 2.89 -9.05
C VAL A 178 1.21 3.73 -10.31
N ASN A 179 2.29 3.83 -11.08
CA ASN A 179 2.34 4.57 -12.34
C ASN A 179 1.80 6.00 -12.16
N CYS A 180 2.39 6.74 -11.23
CA CYS A 180 2.07 8.13 -10.93
C CYS A 180 3.33 8.96 -10.69
N ASP A 181 3.18 10.27 -10.85
CA ASP A 181 4.24 11.27 -10.73
C ASP A 181 4.53 11.60 -9.25
N LEU A 182 4.95 10.57 -8.49
CA LEU A 182 5.32 10.72 -7.09
C LEU A 182 6.73 11.32 -6.99
N GLU A 183 6.83 12.51 -6.42
CA GLU A 183 8.10 13.22 -6.19
C GLU A 183 8.48 13.24 -4.70
N GLU A 184 9.76 13.50 -4.40
CA GLU A 184 10.29 13.61 -3.04
C GLU A 184 9.57 14.68 -2.19
N ALA A 185 9.19 15.80 -2.82
CA ALA A 185 8.44 16.89 -2.18
C ALA A 185 7.05 16.46 -1.69
N ASP A 186 6.48 15.39 -2.26
CA ASP A 186 5.15 14.92 -1.90
C ASP A 186 5.13 14.13 -0.59
N PHE A 187 6.28 13.68 -0.06
CA PHE A 187 6.32 12.98 1.22
C PHE A 187 5.83 13.82 2.40
N ALA A 188 5.91 15.15 2.31
CA ALA A 188 5.43 16.05 3.35
C ALA A 188 3.90 16.01 3.55
N MET A 189 3.12 15.51 2.58
CA MET A 189 1.66 15.40 2.71
C MET A 189 1.19 14.00 3.11
N LEU A 190 2.10 13.02 3.18
CA LEU A 190 1.76 11.65 3.50
C LEU A 190 1.48 11.49 5.00
N PRO A 191 0.59 10.56 5.36
CA PRO A 191 0.26 10.28 6.76
C PRO A 191 1.48 9.71 7.48
N THR A 192 1.66 10.09 8.74
CA THR A 192 2.81 9.68 9.56
C THR A 192 2.62 8.32 10.22
N ASP A 193 1.40 7.79 10.25
CA ASP A 193 1.01 6.50 10.83
C ASP A 193 0.96 5.37 9.78
N LEU A 194 1.71 5.54 8.68
CA LEU A 194 1.79 4.59 7.59
C LEU A 194 2.62 3.37 7.99
N ASP A 195 2.09 2.17 7.78
CA ASP A 195 2.77 0.91 8.08
C ASP A 195 3.35 0.25 6.81
N TYR A 196 2.57 0.21 5.73
CA TYR A 196 2.95 -0.39 4.46
C TYR A 196 3.00 0.65 3.34
N PHE A 197 4.19 0.84 2.78
CA PHE A 197 4.46 1.77 1.69
C PHE A 197 4.88 1.01 0.42
N HIS A 198 4.11 1.15 -0.66
CA HIS A 198 4.38 0.54 -1.95
C HIS A 198 4.49 1.58 -3.05
N VAL A 199 5.53 1.48 -3.85
CA VAL A 199 5.75 2.30 -5.04
C VAL A 199 6.05 1.40 -6.22
N GLU A 200 5.31 1.57 -7.32
CA GLU A 200 5.53 0.83 -8.55
C GLU A 200 5.48 1.75 -9.77
N LYS A 201 6.45 1.63 -10.69
CA LYS A 201 6.49 2.40 -11.96
C LYS A 201 6.41 3.92 -11.76
N CYS A 202 6.94 4.43 -10.67
CA CYS A 202 7.09 5.87 -10.41
C CYS A 202 8.52 6.28 -10.75
N ASP A 203 8.74 6.81 -11.95
CA ASP A 203 10.09 7.08 -12.47
C ASP A 203 10.66 8.45 -12.06
N ASP A 204 9.82 9.38 -11.59
CA ASP A 204 10.26 10.69 -11.08
C ASP A 204 10.89 10.60 -9.68
N LEU A 205 10.61 9.52 -8.95
CA LEU A 205 11.17 9.27 -7.63
C LEU A 205 12.64 8.81 -7.75
N LYS A 206 13.56 9.59 -7.18
CA LYS A 206 15.01 9.29 -7.25
C LYS A 206 15.55 8.65 -5.97
N CYS A 207 15.06 9.08 -4.82
CA CYS A 207 15.39 8.48 -3.52
C CYS A 207 14.26 8.67 -2.50
N LEU A 208 14.37 8.00 -1.34
CA LEU A 208 13.39 8.11 -0.25
C LEU A 208 13.82 9.10 0.85
N SER A 209 14.92 9.81 0.65
CA SER A 209 15.62 10.57 1.70
C SER A 209 14.78 11.68 2.31
N ASP A 210 13.98 12.39 1.50
CA ASP A 210 13.14 13.49 1.95
C ASP A 210 11.89 13.01 2.73
N GLY A 211 11.61 11.70 2.70
CA GLY A 211 10.50 11.06 3.42
C GLY A 211 10.78 10.82 4.91
N THR A 212 11.69 11.56 5.53
CA THR A 212 12.15 11.31 6.90
C THR A 212 11.01 11.21 7.93
N SER A 213 9.98 12.03 7.82
CA SER A 213 8.80 11.97 8.70
C SER A 213 7.93 10.73 8.47
N LEU A 214 7.87 10.23 7.23
CA LEU A 214 7.07 9.09 6.83
C LEU A 214 7.67 7.78 7.35
N PHE A 215 8.96 7.56 7.12
CA PHE A 215 9.61 6.28 7.39
C PHE A 215 9.85 5.99 8.88
N HIS A 216 9.43 6.90 9.77
CA HIS A 216 9.45 6.66 11.20
C HIS A 216 8.53 5.51 11.62
N GLU A 217 7.35 5.36 11.03
CA GLU A 217 6.40 4.30 11.41
C GLU A 217 6.35 3.15 10.41
N VAL A 218 6.80 3.37 9.16
CA VAL A 218 6.76 2.34 8.10
C VAL A 218 7.55 1.10 8.48
N THR A 219 6.87 -0.05 8.49
CA THR A 219 7.45 -1.37 8.78
C THR A 219 7.75 -2.14 7.49
N VAL A 220 6.94 -1.95 6.44
CA VAL A 220 7.11 -2.62 5.15
C VAL A 220 7.24 -1.60 4.03
N CYS A 221 8.34 -1.68 3.30
CA CYS A 221 8.61 -0.84 2.14
C CYS A 221 8.82 -1.72 0.90
N HIS A 222 8.01 -1.50 -0.13
CA HIS A 222 8.09 -2.20 -1.41
C HIS A 222 8.29 -1.20 -2.55
N ILE A 223 9.33 -1.39 -3.34
CA ILE A 223 9.65 -0.53 -4.48
C ILE A 223 9.87 -1.40 -5.71
N TRP A 224 9.10 -1.17 -6.77
CA TRP A 224 9.07 -2.05 -7.92
C TRP A 224 9.06 -1.31 -9.26
N GLU A 225 9.85 -1.73 -10.23
CA GLU A 225 9.86 -1.17 -11.60
C GLU A 225 10.09 0.35 -11.69
N CYS A 226 10.60 1.02 -10.65
CA CYS A 226 10.98 2.44 -10.66
C CYS A 226 12.38 2.62 -11.28
N GLN A 227 12.46 3.26 -12.44
CA GLN A 227 13.72 3.48 -13.16
C GLN A 227 14.48 4.72 -12.68
N GLY A 228 13.82 5.65 -11.99
CA GLY A 228 14.46 6.85 -11.43
C GLY A 228 15.37 6.60 -10.22
N ILE A 229 15.16 5.47 -9.51
CA ILE A 229 15.85 5.19 -8.26
C ILE A 229 17.27 4.69 -8.51
N GLU A 230 18.24 5.53 -8.20
CA GLU A 230 19.68 5.20 -8.23
C GLU A 230 20.21 4.76 -6.86
N CYS A 231 19.65 5.33 -5.79
CA CYS A 231 19.92 4.97 -4.40
C CYS A 231 18.60 5.02 -3.59
N VAL A 232 18.39 4.06 -2.69
CA VAL A 232 17.15 4.06 -1.88
C VAL A 232 17.20 5.17 -0.83
N ILE A 233 18.34 5.33 -0.15
CA ILE A 233 18.56 6.37 0.85
C ILE A 233 19.82 7.14 0.49
N ASP A 234 19.73 8.46 0.45
CA ASP A 234 20.86 9.38 0.28
C ASP A 234 21.08 10.19 1.57
N LEU A 235 22.10 9.81 2.33
CA LEU A 235 22.49 10.49 3.57
C LEU A 235 23.42 11.68 3.33
N SER A 236 23.80 11.96 2.07
CA SER A 236 24.69 13.08 1.74
C SER A 236 24.01 14.44 1.86
N SER A 237 22.68 14.48 1.64
CA SER A 237 21.87 15.70 1.68
C SER A 237 21.37 16.03 3.09
N SER A 238 21.09 15.03 3.93
CA SER A 238 20.72 15.18 5.34
C SER A 238 20.92 13.87 6.13
N PRO A 239 21.61 13.88 7.28
CA PRO A 239 21.75 12.69 8.13
C PRO A 239 20.42 12.39 8.82
N SER A 240 19.62 11.52 8.22
CA SER A 240 18.33 11.10 8.76
C SER A 240 18.41 9.77 9.50
N TYR A 241 17.75 9.69 10.66
CA TYR A 241 17.62 8.47 11.48
C TYR A 241 16.31 7.71 11.22
N SER A 242 15.58 8.05 10.16
CA SER A 242 14.17 7.66 10.01
C SER A 242 13.92 6.21 9.67
N PHE A 243 14.87 5.49 9.07
CA PHE A 243 14.65 4.12 8.56
C PHE A 243 14.90 3.01 9.59
N LYS A 244 14.72 3.29 10.89
CA LYS A 244 14.98 2.32 11.97
C LYS A 244 13.92 1.24 12.10
N ASN A 245 12.68 1.57 11.74
CA ASN A 245 11.51 0.73 11.99
C ASN A 245 11.13 -0.19 10.83
N ILE A 246 11.75 -0.04 9.66
CA ILE A 246 11.55 -0.96 8.54
C ILE A 246 11.98 -2.37 8.94
N GLU A 247 11.02 -3.29 8.90
CA GLU A 247 11.20 -4.71 9.15
C GLU A 247 11.37 -5.50 7.86
N ARG A 248 10.71 -5.06 6.77
CA ARG A 248 10.78 -5.71 5.46
C ARG A 248 11.04 -4.68 4.36
N LEU A 249 12.11 -4.89 3.61
CA LEU A 249 12.46 -4.08 2.45
C LEU A 249 12.50 -4.94 1.19
N VAL A 250 11.60 -4.69 0.26
CA VAL A 250 11.51 -5.40 -1.02
C VAL A 250 11.79 -4.43 -2.14
N LEU A 251 12.80 -4.73 -2.94
CA LEU A 251 13.24 -3.92 -4.07
C LEU A 251 13.26 -4.80 -5.31
N GLY A 252 12.60 -4.40 -6.39
CA GLY A 252 12.67 -5.19 -7.61
C GLY A 252 12.50 -4.46 -8.93
N LYS A 253 13.13 -5.02 -9.96
CA LYS A 253 13.24 -4.46 -11.32
C LYS A 253 13.71 -3.00 -11.34
N LEU A 254 14.56 -2.62 -10.38
CA LEU A 254 15.17 -1.30 -10.29
C LEU A 254 16.46 -1.31 -11.11
N CYS A 255 16.35 -1.08 -12.43
CA CYS A 255 17.49 -1.28 -13.34
C CYS A 255 18.63 -0.28 -13.10
N ASN A 256 18.32 0.90 -12.56
CA ASN A 256 19.29 1.96 -12.29
C ASN A 256 19.82 1.98 -10.86
N LEU A 257 19.35 1.09 -9.97
CA LEU A 257 19.82 1.03 -8.59
C LEU A 257 21.29 0.61 -8.53
N ILE A 258 22.12 1.48 -7.94
CA ILE A 258 23.58 1.28 -7.81
C ILE A 258 23.92 0.84 -6.38
N GLU A 259 23.33 1.49 -5.39
CA GLU A 259 23.63 1.31 -3.96
C GLU A 259 22.36 1.46 -3.12
N LEU A 260 22.30 0.77 -1.98
CA LEU A 260 21.14 0.87 -1.09
C LEU A 260 21.14 2.22 -0.35
N VAL A 261 22.31 2.60 0.16
CA VAL A 261 22.51 3.78 0.98
C VAL A 261 23.74 4.51 0.49
N ARG A 262 23.55 5.74 0.02
CA ARG A 262 24.63 6.64 -0.35
C ARG A 262 25.07 7.42 0.88
N VAL A 263 26.36 7.34 1.20
CA VAL A 263 26.96 8.08 2.32
C VAL A 263 27.87 9.17 1.76
N GLY A 264 27.54 10.44 2.03
CA GLY A 264 28.35 11.58 1.62
C GLY A 264 29.63 11.75 2.47
N PRO A 265 30.63 12.51 1.98
CA PRO A 265 31.91 12.72 2.69
C PRO A 265 31.77 13.51 4.01
N THR A 266 30.61 14.12 4.24
CA THR A 266 30.29 14.97 5.39
C THR A 266 29.68 14.22 6.58
N VAL A 267 29.34 12.94 6.44
CA VAL A 267 28.79 12.14 7.55
C VAL A 267 29.93 11.75 8.49
N GLU A 268 29.98 12.39 9.67
CA GLU A 268 30.93 12.01 10.73
C GLU A 268 30.68 10.55 11.14
N SER A 269 31.74 9.74 11.14
CA SER A 269 31.70 8.37 11.65
C SER A 269 31.38 8.36 13.15
N PRO A 270 30.47 7.51 13.64
CA PRO A 270 29.85 6.37 12.94
C PRO A 270 28.61 6.74 12.11
N CYS A 271 28.43 6.04 10.98
CA CYS A 271 27.25 6.11 10.12
C CYS A 271 25.95 5.92 10.96
N PRO A 272 24.86 6.66 10.68
CA PRO A 272 23.60 6.47 11.38
C PRO A 272 23.15 5.01 11.37
N VAL A 273 22.77 4.49 12.55
CA VAL A 273 22.19 3.15 12.66
C VAL A 273 20.80 3.18 12.02
N ILE A 274 20.75 2.78 10.75
CA ILE A 274 19.55 2.54 9.94
C ILE A 274 19.26 1.04 9.88
N PHE A 275 18.02 0.65 9.58
CA PHE A 275 17.62 -0.76 9.45
C PHE A 275 17.74 -1.61 10.72
N SER A 276 17.76 -1.00 11.91
CA SER A 276 17.87 -1.72 13.20
C SER A 276 16.83 -2.81 13.42
N ARG A 277 15.64 -2.69 12.83
CA ARG A 277 14.57 -3.70 12.91
C ARG A 277 14.45 -4.59 11.67
N LEU A 278 15.29 -4.40 10.67
CA LEU A 278 15.16 -5.09 9.39
C LEU A 278 15.37 -6.59 9.60
N THR A 279 14.32 -7.37 9.31
CA THR A 279 14.30 -8.83 9.39
C THR A 279 14.41 -9.48 8.03
N MET A 280 13.90 -8.81 6.99
CA MET A 280 13.87 -9.31 5.63
C MET A 280 14.30 -8.23 4.65
N ILE A 281 15.21 -8.59 3.76
CA ILE A 281 15.50 -7.80 2.56
C ILE A 281 15.45 -8.69 1.32
N SER A 282 14.77 -8.22 0.28
CA SER A 282 14.65 -8.94 -0.99
C SER A 282 15.01 -8.00 -2.14
N LEU A 283 15.96 -8.42 -2.97
CA LEU A 283 16.33 -7.76 -4.21
C LEU A 283 16.02 -8.67 -5.39
N GLU A 284 15.22 -8.19 -6.33
CA GLU A 284 14.90 -8.92 -7.56
C GLU A 284 15.26 -8.08 -8.79
N LYS A 285 16.06 -8.61 -9.73
CA LYS A 285 16.34 -7.97 -11.03
C LYS A 285 16.89 -6.53 -10.92
N CYS A 286 17.68 -6.24 -9.88
CA CYS A 286 18.41 -4.97 -9.75
C CYS A 286 19.78 -5.06 -10.44
N SER A 287 19.80 -4.79 -11.75
CA SER A 287 20.87 -5.20 -12.66
C SER A 287 22.23 -4.53 -12.41
N ARG A 288 22.25 -3.25 -12.02
CA ARG A 288 23.46 -2.42 -11.90
C ARG A 288 24.11 -2.43 -10.51
N MET A 289 23.45 -3.04 -9.54
CA MET A 289 23.94 -3.08 -8.17
C MET A 289 25.08 -4.08 -8.03
N LYS A 290 26.26 -3.59 -7.61
CA LYS A 290 27.47 -4.42 -7.43
C LYS A 290 27.68 -4.86 -5.99
N LYS A 291 27.22 -4.03 -5.05
CA LYS A 291 27.41 -4.17 -3.61
C LYS A 291 26.09 -3.86 -2.92
N LEU A 292 25.67 -4.69 -1.97
CA LEU A 292 24.42 -4.47 -1.24
C LEU A 292 24.63 -3.62 0.02
N PHE A 293 25.55 -4.03 0.89
CA PHE A 293 25.84 -3.37 2.16
C PHE A 293 27.30 -2.94 2.25
N SER A 294 27.54 -1.80 2.91
CA SER A 294 28.87 -1.42 3.37
C SER A 294 29.13 -1.97 4.78
N VAL A 295 30.40 -2.07 5.19
CA VAL A 295 30.76 -2.50 6.55
C VAL A 295 30.19 -1.57 7.63
N GLU A 296 30.04 -0.26 7.35
CA GLU A 296 29.48 0.67 8.33
C GLU A 296 28.02 0.36 8.68
N MET A 297 27.27 -0.27 7.77
CA MET A 297 25.85 -0.60 7.95
C MET A 297 25.63 -1.86 8.81
N LEU A 298 26.65 -2.68 9.04
CA LEU A 298 26.52 -3.96 9.75
C LEU A 298 25.96 -3.79 11.17
N GLN A 299 26.26 -2.66 11.83
CA GLN A 299 25.70 -2.36 13.15
C GLN A 299 24.17 -2.24 13.15
N GLY A 300 23.57 -1.85 12.02
CA GLY A 300 22.13 -1.76 11.84
C GLY A 300 21.45 -3.10 11.54
N LEU A 301 22.16 -4.08 10.97
CA LEU A 301 21.54 -5.30 10.42
C LEU A 301 21.47 -6.46 11.44
N GLN A 302 21.52 -6.17 12.74
CA GLN A 302 21.59 -7.19 13.79
C GLN A 302 20.39 -8.15 13.83
N ASN A 303 19.24 -7.70 13.32
CA ASN A 303 18.00 -8.46 13.31
C ASN A 303 17.69 -9.11 11.95
N LEU A 304 18.59 -9.02 10.97
CA LEU A 304 18.34 -9.56 9.64
C LEU A 304 18.33 -11.09 9.66
N GLU A 305 17.23 -11.69 9.23
CA GLU A 305 16.99 -13.14 9.22
C GLU A 305 16.92 -13.70 7.80
N ASP A 306 16.31 -12.96 6.86
CA ASP A 306 16.10 -13.39 5.48
C ASP A 306 16.68 -12.37 4.50
N LEU A 307 17.68 -12.80 3.73
CA LEU A 307 18.25 -12.03 2.64
C LEU A 307 18.05 -12.80 1.33
N ARG A 308 17.29 -12.21 0.41
CA ARG A 308 17.02 -12.76 -0.92
C ARG A 308 17.59 -11.86 -1.99
N VAL A 309 18.39 -12.43 -2.89
CA VAL A 309 18.90 -11.72 -4.07
C VAL A 309 18.68 -12.59 -5.30
N GLU A 310 17.84 -12.13 -6.22
CA GLU A 310 17.47 -12.86 -7.43
C GLU A 310 17.68 -11.98 -8.67
N GLY A 311 18.30 -12.51 -9.72
CA GLY A 311 18.41 -11.80 -11.00
C GLY A 311 19.26 -10.51 -10.99
N CYS A 312 20.03 -10.23 -9.94
CA CYS A 312 20.94 -9.08 -9.87
C CYS A 312 22.30 -9.43 -10.50
N HIS A 313 22.44 -9.24 -11.81
CA HIS A 313 23.53 -9.83 -12.61
C HIS A 313 24.92 -9.20 -12.42
N GLU A 314 25.04 -7.92 -12.04
CA GLU A 314 26.32 -7.26 -11.75
C GLU A 314 26.75 -7.39 -10.28
N MET A 315 25.99 -8.10 -9.44
CA MET A 315 26.28 -8.23 -8.01
C MET A 315 27.57 -9.02 -7.78
N GLU A 316 28.60 -8.35 -7.23
CA GLU A 316 29.92 -8.92 -6.94
C GLU A 316 30.04 -9.33 -5.47
N LYS A 317 29.55 -8.48 -4.56
CA LYS A 317 29.65 -8.69 -3.10
C LYS A 317 28.34 -8.32 -2.41
N ILE A 318 27.95 -9.09 -1.40
CA ILE A 318 26.83 -8.69 -0.53
C ILE A 318 27.28 -7.65 0.50
N ILE A 319 28.48 -7.82 1.08
CA ILE A 319 29.07 -6.86 2.01
C ILE A 319 30.44 -6.45 1.47
N ASP A 320 30.71 -5.15 1.40
CA ASP A 320 32.03 -4.65 1.00
C ASP A 320 32.90 -4.32 2.21
N ASP A 321 34.02 -5.05 2.34
CA ASP A 321 34.90 -5.06 3.50
C ASP A 321 36.05 -4.04 3.46
N ASN A 322 36.12 -3.19 2.42
CA ASN A 322 37.17 -2.17 2.21
C ASN A 322 38.61 -2.67 2.51
N GLY A 323 38.87 -3.98 2.36
CA GLY A 323 40.17 -4.61 2.67
C GLY A 323 40.60 -4.55 4.14
N THR A 324 39.72 -4.15 5.08
CA THR A 324 40.08 -3.97 6.49
C THR A 324 39.46 -5.04 7.40
N ARG A 325 40.34 -6.00 7.77
CA ARG A 325 40.28 -6.99 8.88
C ARG A 325 39.81 -8.41 8.54
N LYS A 326 40.76 -9.33 8.76
CA LYS A 326 40.67 -10.81 8.79
C LYS A 326 39.70 -11.43 9.82
N ARG A 327 38.69 -10.70 10.32
CA ARG A 327 37.81 -11.19 11.42
C ARG A 327 36.50 -11.83 10.98
N PHE A 328 36.07 -11.64 9.74
CA PHE A 328 34.79 -12.14 9.24
C PHE A 328 35.04 -13.12 8.08
N ARG A 329 35.26 -14.39 8.42
CA ARG A 329 35.74 -15.42 7.46
C ARG A 329 34.66 -16.05 6.57
N HIS A 330 33.45 -15.53 6.55
CA HIS A 330 32.35 -16.09 5.76
C HIS A 330 31.51 -15.00 5.11
N TYR A 331 32.10 -14.19 4.22
CA TYR A 331 31.31 -13.34 3.35
C TYR A 331 30.77 -14.16 2.18
N ILE A 332 29.46 -14.11 1.99
CA ILE A 332 28.78 -14.78 0.89
C ILE A 332 29.15 -14.02 -0.38
N THR A 333 30.10 -14.58 -1.12
CA THR A 333 30.49 -14.09 -2.44
C THR A 333 29.42 -14.54 -3.43
N CYS A 334 28.74 -13.59 -4.07
CA CYS A 334 27.89 -13.90 -5.21
C CYS A 334 28.80 -14.23 -6.38
N SER A 335 28.66 -15.42 -6.97
CA SER A 335 29.48 -15.77 -8.15
C SER A 335 29.16 -14.81 -9.30
N PRO A 336 30.10 -14.58 -10.25
CA PRO A 336 30.07 -13.42 -11.19
C PRO A 336 28.93 -13.39 -12.22
N LYS A 337 27.97 -14.32 -12.11
CA LYS A 337 26.88 -14.57 -13.06
C LYS A 337 25.70 -15.19 -12.32
N THR A 338 25.12 -14.51 -11.33
CA THR A 338 23.90 -14.93 -10.63
C THR A 338 22.74 -15.12 -11.62
N LYS A 339 22.65 -16.34 -12.18
CA LYS A 339 21.53 -16.83 -13.01
C LYS A 339 20.46 -17.53 -12.17
N GLY A 340 20.49 -17.39 -10.84
CA GLY A 340 19.55 -18.02 -9.91
C GLY A 340 19.38 -17.21 -8.61
N THR A 341 18.41 -17.61 -7.80
CA THR A 341 18.07 -17.01 -6.50
C THR A 341 19.15 -17.35 -5.47
N VAL A 342 19.77 -16.33 -4.89
CA VAL A 342 20.60 -16.45 -3.68
C VAL A 342 19.69 -16.23 -2.49
N LEU A 343 19.28 -17.32 -1.86
CA LEU A 343 18.56 -17.31 -0.58
C LEU A 343 19.57 -17.51 0.54
N ILE A 344 19.68 -16.53 1.40
CA ILE A 344 20.52 -16.59 2.59
C ILE A 344 19.60 -16.52 3.79
N GLN A 345 19.27 -17.69 4.34
CA GLN A 345 18.65 -17.77 5.65
C GLN A 345 19.72 -17.67 6.72
N LEU A 346 19.71 -16.55 7.44
CA LEU A 346 20.61 -16.31 8.56
C LEU A 346 19.99 -16.98 9.78
N THR A 347 20.40 -18.22 10.07
CA THR A 347 19.96 -18.87 11.31
C THR A 347 20.63 -18.18 12.49
N LYS A 348 19.84 -17.75 13.49
CA LYS A 348 20.30 -17.34 14.83
C LYS A 348 20.94 -18.54 15.55
N SER A 349 22.08 -19.02 15.05
CA SER A 349 22.92 -19.97 15.77
C SER A 349 23.88 -19.16 16.64
N GLY A 350 23.80 -19.40 17.95
CA GLY A 350 24.56 -18.65 18.94
C GLY A 350 26.05 -18.56 18.60
N ASN A 351 26.60 -17.36 18.80
CA ASN A 351 28.02 -16.98 18.73
C ASN A 351 28.59 -16.55 17.36
N TYR A 352 27.79 -15.95 16.48
CA TYR A 352 28.32 -15.03 15.48
C TYR A 352 27.63 -13.67 15.59
N LEU A 353 28.33 -12.76 16.27
CA LEU A 353 28.05 -11.33 16.23
C LEU A 353 28.42 -10.82 14.82
N TRP A 354 27.50 -10.08 14.21
CA TRP A 354 27.73 -9.21 13.06
C TRP A 354 28.86 -8.21 13.32
#